data_AF-A0A929YF65-F1
#
_entry.id   AF-A0A929YF65-F1
#
_cell.length_a   1.000
_cell.length_b   1.000
_cell.length_c   1.000
_cell.angle_alpha   90.00
_cell.angle_beta   90.00
_cell.angle_gamma   90.00
#
_symmetry.space_group_name_H-M   'P 1'
#
loop_
_entity.id
_entity.type
_entity.pdbx_description
1 polymer ?
#
loop_
_entity_poly.entity_id
_entity_poly.type
_entity_poly.pdbx_seq_one_letter_code
_entity_poly.pdbx_strand_id
1 'polypeptide(L)'
;MKLIKNYRTLKLAIVMSFITLIMILAYGFVSWKSWENVQSVTKNTNEVESSLFINLQKDKLSAEKLNEYLADLKNKRQSCDVVFFISWQKNVNTRFKKYSEECNKSVEKMNRTIQSIEKIVSFTELDKELSGEIRMVSDNLSKTKQNDFIAMEKIWTGVKKRLESREDEVDLRKLAMKRIDAILLAVRDLKSANEKKDSDQFTVARDKFTVAINAWIGLQNELTQESQIRIDNLLREF
;
A
#
# COMPACT_ATOMS: atom_id res chain seq x y z
N MET A 1 42.99 57.31 30.12
CA MET A 1 41.85 57.00 29.22
C MET A 1 42.18 56.02 28.08
N LYS A 2 43.38 56.06 27.45
CA LYS A 2 43.76 55.13 26.35
C LYS A 2 43.94 53.65 26.77
N LEU A 3 44.46 53.38 27.97
CA LEU A 3 44.67 52.02 28.50
C LEU A 3 43.37 51.25 28.76
N ILE A 4 42.34 51.92 29.32
CA ILE A 4 41.02 51.33 29.61
C ILE A 4 40.28 50.98 28.31
N LYS A 5 40.46 51.78 27.24
CA LYS A 5 39.86 51.53 25.92
C LYS A 5 40.45 50.28 25.28
N ASN A 6 41.76 50.10 25.33
CA ASN A 6 42.44 48.90 24.83
C ASN A 6 42.08 47.63 25.61
N TYR A 7 41.92 47.71 26.93
CA TYR A 7 41.50 46.56 27.74
C TYR A 7 40.08 46.08 27.41
N ARG A 8 39.16 47.03 27.14
CA ARG A 8 37.78 46.72 26.71
C ARG A 8 37.75 46.10 25.32
N THR A 9 38.58 46.61 24.39
CA THR A 9 38.74 46.04 23.03
C THR A 9 39.37 44.65 23.07
N LEU A 10 40.37 44.42 23.93
CA LEU A 10 41.02 43.12 24.12
C LEU A 10 40.04 42.08 24.69
N LYS A 11 39.26 42.44 25.72
CA LYS A 11 38.20 41.57 26.28
C LYS A 11 37.15 41.22 25.23
N LEU A 12 36.71 42.19 24.42
CA LEU A 12 35.78 41.95 23.32
C LEU A 12 36.37 41.00 22.26
N ALA A 13 37.64 41.18 21.89
CA ALA A 13 38.32 40.30 20.94
C ALA A 13 38.43 38.85 21.45
N ILE A 14 38.75 38.68 22.74
CA ILE A 14 38.79 37.36 23.38
C ILE A 14 37.40 36.72 23.38
N VAL A 15 36.35 37.45 23.77
CA VAL A 15 34.97 36.94 23.77
C VAL A 15 34.52 36.56 22.36
N MET A 16 34.79 37.41 21.35
CA MET A 16 34.48 37.11 19.95
C MET A 16 35.22 35.88 19.42
N SER A 17 36.50 35.72 19.79
CA SER A 17 37.29 34.53 19.46
C SER A 17 36.72 33.27 20.09
N PHE A 18 36.33 33.31 21.37
CA PHE A 18 35.66 32.20 22.04
C PHE A 18 34.33 31.84 21.40
N ILE A 19 33.50 32.83 21.06
CA ILE A 19 32.22 32.60 20.37
C ILE A 19 32.45 31.94 19.00
N THR A 20 33.45 32.40 18.26
CA THR A 20 33.81 31.84 16.95
C THR A 20 34.29 30.39 17.09
N LEU A 21 35.10 30.09 18.11
CA LEU A 21 35.57 28.73 18.41
C LEU A 21 34.40 27.80 18.74
N ILE A 22 33.46 28.25 19.59
CA ILE A 22 32.24 27.50 19.94
C ILE A 22 31.40 27.23 18.69
N MET A 23 31.23 28.22 17.81
CA MET A 23 30.50 28.06 16.55
C MET A 23 31.15 27.01 15.63
N ILE A 24 32.49 27.00 15.52
CA ILE A 24 33.22 26.00 14.73
C ILE A 24 33.06 24.59 15.30
N LEU A 25 33.19 24.44 16.63
CA LEU A 25 33.02 23.15 17.30
C LEU A 25 31.58 22.63 17.16
N ALA A 26 30.59 23.50 17.36
CA ALA A 26 29.18 23.17 17.16
C ALA A 26 28.92 22.75 15.71
N TYR A 27 29.44 23.48 14.73
CA TYR A 27 29.31 23.13 13.31
C TYR A 27 29.94 21.77 12.99
N GLY A 28 31.16 21.52 13.48
CA GLY A 28 31.85 20.24 13.31
C GLY A 28 31.06 19.07 13.90
N PHE A 29 30.50 19.25 15.09
CA PHE A 29 29.67 18.24 15.75
C PHE A 29 28.37 17.96 14.98
N VAL A 30 27.63 18.99 14.57
CA VAL A 30 26.39 18.82 13.79
C VAL A 30 26.70 18.19 12.43
N SER A 31 27.83 18.54 11.80
CA SER A 31 28.27 17.95 10.53
C SER A 31 28.56 16.47 10.66
N TRP A 32 29.32 16.08 11.68
CA TRP A 32 29.55 14.67 12.01
C TRP A 32 28.22 13.95 12.22
N LYS A 33 27.36 14.45 13.12
CA LYS A 33 26.09 13.79 13.46
C LYS A 33 25.18 13.61 12.26
N SER A 34 25.16 14.59 11.34
CA SER A 34 24.40 14.47 10.11
C SER A 34 24.94 13.39 9.18
N TRP A 35 26.26 13.21 9.10
CA TRP A 35 26.87 12.13 8.30
C TRP A 35 26.60 10.75 8.92
N GLU A 36 26.76 10.64 10.24
CA GLU A 36 26.47 9.42 10.99
C GLU A 36 25.01 8.99 10.80
N ASN A 37 24.07 9.95 10.84
CA ASN A 37 22.65 9.69 10.58
C ASN A 37 22.42 9.14 9.16
N VAL A 38 22.95 9.78 8.13
CA VAL A 38 22.78 9.32 6.73
C VAL A 38 23.32 7.91 6.53
N GLN A 39 24.49 7.59 7.10
CA GLN A 39 25.06 6.25 7.02
C GLN A 39 24.25 5.22 7.81
N SER A 40 23.81 5.59 9.03
CA SER A 40 22.98 4.73 9.88
C SER A 40 21.64 4.40 9.22
N VAL A 41 20.95 5.40 8.65
CA VAL A 41 19.69 5.20 7.93
C VAL A 41 19.90 4.24 6.76
N THR A 42 20.92 4.48 5.94
CA THR A 42 21.23 3.62 4.78
C THR A 42 21.49 2.18 5.21
N LYS A 43 22.28 1.96 6.27
CA LYS A 43 22.58 0.62 6.79
C LYS A 43 21.33 -0.06 7.35
N ASN A 44 20.56 0.65 8.18
CA ASN A 44 19.35 0.12 8.80
C ASN A 44 18.29 -0.24 7.74
N THR A 45 18.09 0.62 6.72
CA THR A 45 17.16 0.31 5.63
C THR A 45 17.58 -0.95 4.88
N ASN A 46 18.86 -1.12 4.55
CA ASN A 46 19.34 -2.34 3.89
C ASN A 46 19.15 -3.62 4.73
N GLU A 47 19.38 -3.54 6.04
CA GLU A 47 19.16 -4.68 6.95
C GLU A 47 17.67 -5.03 7.05
N VAL A 48 16.80 -4.01 7.17
CA VAL A 48 15.35 -4.19 7.17
C VAL A 48 14.88 -4.80 5.86
N GLU A 49 15.38 -4.31 4.73
CA GLU A 49 15.06 -4.81 3.40
C GLU A 49 15.44 -6.29 3.24
N SER A 50 16.66 -6.66 3.65
CA SER A 50 17.11 -8.06 3.61
C SER A 50 16.27 -8.97 4.50
N SER A 51 15.91 -8.51 5.71
CA SER A 51 15.05 -9.28 6.61
C SER A 51 13.65 -9.48 6.05
N LEU A 52 13.08 -8.42 5.44
CA LEU A 52 11.78 -8.47 4.80
C LEU A 52 11.77 -9.47 3.64
N PHE A 53 12.80 -9.46 2.79
CA PHE A 53 12.90 -10.40 1.67
C PHE A 53 12.92 -11.86 2.13
N ILE A 54 13.75 -12.19 3.13
CA ILE A 54 13.83 -13.54 3.70
C ILE A 54 12.48 -13.96 4.27
N ASN A 55 11.79 -13.05 4.95
CA ASN A 55 10.49 -13.32 5.56
C ASN A 55 9.40 -13.51 4.50
N LEU A 56 9.34 -12.67 3.46
CA LEU A 56 8.39 -12.79 2.35
C LEU A 56 8.56 -14.10 1.56
N GLN A 57 9.78 -14.64 1.47
CA GLN A 57 10.04 -15.94 0.84
C GLN A 57 9.62 -17.14 1.69
N LYS A 58 9.71 -17.03 3.02
CA LYS A 58 9.46 -18.15 3.95
C LYS A 58 8.01 -18.23 4.40
N ASP A 59 7.38 -17.09 4.63
CA ASP A 59 6.06 -17.04 5.25
C ASP A 59 4.95 -17.24 4.22
N LYS A 60 3.87 -17.90 4.65
CA LYS A 60 2.64 -17.92 3.87
C LYS A 60 2.09 -16.49 3.83
N LEU A 61 2.17 -15.85 2.67
CA LEU A 61 1.72 -14.48 2.45
C LEU A 61 0.20 -14.35 2.70
N SER A 62 -0.15 -13.97 3.93
CA SER A 62 -1.50 -13.62 4.34
C SER A 62 -1.60 -12.10 4.52
N ALA A 63 -2.80 -11.54 4.38
CA ALA A 63 -3.03 -10.13 4.64
C ALA A 63 -2.57 -9.70 6.05
N GLU A 64 -2.74 -10.57 7.05
CA GLU A 64 -2.30 -10.32 8.43
C GLU A 64 -0.78 -10.21 8.54
N LYS A 65 -0.03 -11.17 7.96
CA LYS A 65 1.44 -11.13 7.95
C LYS A 65 1.99 -9.95 7.17
N LEU A 66 1.38 -9.65 6.02
CA LEU A 66 1.77 -8.48 5.22
C LEU A 66 1.51 -7.17 5.96
N ASN A 67 0.41 -7.08 6.72
CA ASN A 67 0.12 -5.94 7.59
C ASN A 67 1.13 -5.80 8.73
N GLU A 68 1.58 -6.91 9.35
CA GLU A 68 2.66 -6.89 10.34
C GLU A 68 3.95 -6.30 9.75
N TYR A 69 4.38 -6.78 8.58
CA TYR A 69 5.58 -6.26 7.91
C TYR A 69 5.44 -4.80 7.51
N LEU A 70 4.27 -4.41 7.02
CA LEU A 70 3.97 -3.04 6.64
C LEU A 70 4.02 -2.09 7.84
N ALA A 71 3.52 -2.52 9.00
CA ALA A 71 3.64 -1.76 10.24
C ALA A 71 5.10 -1.61 10.68
N ASP A 72 5.88 -2.69 10.63
CA ASP A 72 7.32 -2.67 10.94
C ASP A 72 8.10 -1.74 10.00
N LEU A 73 7.84 -1.81 8.70
CA LEU A 73 8.45 -0.92 7.70
C LEU A 73 8.09 0.54 7.93
N LYS A 74 6.81 0.85 8.17
CA LYS A 74 6.38 2.23 8.46
C LYS A 74 7.04 2.77 9.73
N ASN A 75 7.21 1.95 10.76
CA ASN A 75 7.86 2.33 12.00
C ASN A 75 9.37 2.54 11.85
N LYS A 76 10.04 1.69 11.05
CA LYS A 76 11.48 1.78 10.80
C LYS A 76 11.85 2.79 9.70
N ARG A 77 10.86 3.41 9.06
CA ARG A 77 11.05 4.44 8.04
C ARG A 77 11.70 5.67 8.67
N GLN A 78 12.93 5.95 8.26
CA GLN A 78 13.67 7.15 8.67
C GLN A 78 13.93 8.04 7.46
N SER A 79 14.00 9.36 7.67
CA SER A 79 14.36 10.29 6.60
C SER A 79 15.87 10.47 6.52
N CYS A 80 16.36 10.72 5.31
CA CYS A 80 17.74 11.10 5.05
C CYS A 80 17.96 12.61 5.17
N ASP A 81 17.09 13.30 5.92
CA ASP A 81 17.13 14.76 6.00
C ASP A 81 18.41 15.21 6.71
N VAL A 82 19.03 16.21 6.09
CA VAL A 82 20.25 16.85 6.56
C VAL A 82 19.87 18.20 7.13
N VAL A 83 20.46 18.58 8.26
CA VAL A 83 20.23 19.91 8.86
C VAL A 83 20.57 21.02 7.83
N PHE A 84 19.67 22.00 7.68
CA PHE A 84 19.76 23.06 6.67
C PHE A 84 21.15 23.71 6.56
N PHE A 85 21.79 24.00 7.69
CA PHE A 85 23.13 24.63 7.76
C PHE A 85 24.27 23.79 7.20
N ILE A 86 24.03 22.50 6.92
CA ILE A 86 25.02 21.52 6.44
C ILE A 86 24.66 21.04 5.03
N SER A 87 23.46 21.35 4.54
CA SER A 87 23.00 21.02 3.20
C SER A 87 23.96 21.48 2.10
N TRP A 88 24.64 22.62 2.27
CA TRP A 88 25.63 23.13 1.31
C TRP A 88 26.83 22.19 1.13
N GLN A 89 27.14 21.34 2.13
CA GLN A 89 28.18 20.31 2.00
C GLN A 89 27.88 19.33 0.86
N LYS A 90 26.61 19.16 0.48
CA LYS A 90 26.22 18.34 -0.68
C LYS A 90 26.75 18.88 -2.00
N ASN A 91 26.92 20.19 -2.11
CA ASN A 91 27.39 20.84 -3.34
C ASN A 91 28.92 20.90 -3.42
N VAL A 92 29.62 20.88 -2.28
CA VAL A 92 31.08 21.02 -2.25
C VAL A 92 31.82 19.70 -1.97
N ASN A 93 31.16 18.73 -1.33
CA ASN A 93 31.78 17.47 -0.92
C ASN A 93 31.15 16.29 -1.66
N THR A 94 31.90 15.74 -2.61
CA THR A 94 31.47 14.63 -3.46
C THR A 94 31.16 13.36 -2.68
N ARG A 95 31.87 13.07 -1.57
CA ARG A 95 31.57 11.91 -0.72
C ARG A 95 30.23 12.08 -0.02
N PHE A 96 29.99 13.24 0.57
CA PHE A 96 28.72 13.53 1.24
C PHE A 96 27.54 13.52 0.26
N LYS A 97 27.74 14.10 -0.93
CA LYS A 97 26.77 14.02 -2.03
C LYS A 97 26.39 12.57 -2.35
N LYS A 98 27.38 11.71 -2.55
CA LYS A 98 27.18 10.29 -2.86
C LYS A 98 26.37 9.58 -1.76
N TYR A 99 26.75 9.73 -0.49
CA TYR A 99 26.04 9.10 0.62
C TYR A 99 24.59 9.62 0.78
N SER A 100 24.36 10.91 0.60
CA SER A 100 23.01 11.48 0.63
C SER A 100 22.14 10.94 -0.51
N GLU A 101 22.70 10.78 -1.71
CA GLU A 101 22.00 10.18 -2.85
C GLU A 101 21.70 8.70 -2.63
N GLU A 102 22.64 7.92 -2.09
CA GLU A 102 22.43 6.51 -1.74
C GLU A 102 21.34 6.34 -0.68
N CYS A 103 21.37 7.17 0.38
CA CYS A 103 20.34 7.16 1.41
C CYS A 103 18.96 7.48 0.83
N ASN A 104 18.84 8.55 0.02
CA ASN A 104 17.57 8.92 -0.61
C ASN A 104 17.05 7.80 -1.52
N LYS A 105 17.92 7.16 -2.32
CA LYS A 105 17.55 6.00 -3.13
C LYS A 105 17.04 4.83 -2.28
N SER A 106 17.69 4.58 -1.14
CA SER A 106 17.29 3.54 -0.19
C SER A 106 15.91 3.81 0.40
N VAL A 107 15.65 5.04 0.85
CA VAL A 107 14.34 5.45 1.38
C VAL A 107 13.27 5.43 0.30
N GLU A 108 13.59 5.84 -0.93
CA GLU A 108 12.67 5.78 -2.05
C GLU A 108 12.30 4.33 -2.40
N LYS A 109 13.29 3.42 -2.44
CA LYS A 109 13.06 1.98 -2.63
C LYS A 109 12.11 1.44 -1.55
N MET A 110 12.41 1.72 -0.28
CA MET A 110 11.58 1.32 0.85
C MET A 110 10.14 1.86 0.75
N ASN A 111 9.94 3.09 0.27
CA ASN A 111 8.60 3.64 0.04
C ASN A 111 7.85 2.88 -1.07
N ARG A 112 8.53 2.51 -2.16
CA ARG A 112 7.93 1.69 -3.23
C ARG A 112 7.57 0.29 -2.72
N THR A 113 8.42 -0.31 -1.88
CA THR A 113 8.14 -1.58 -1.22
C THR A 113 6.90 -1.48 -0.33
N ILE A 114 6.80 -0.44 0.51
CA ILE A 114 5.61 -0.20 1.35
C ILE A 114 4.36 -0.07 0.48
N GLN A 115 4.39 0.74 -0.57
CA GLN A 115 3.24 0.93 -1.47
C GLN A 115 2.84 -0.37 -2.19
N SER A 116 3.83 -1.21 -2.55
CA SER A 116 3.57 -2.49 -3.19
C SER A 116 2.93 -3.47 -2.22
N ILE A 117 3.42 -3.55 -0.97
CA ILE A 117 2.81 -4.38 0.08
C ILE A 117 1.40 -3.87 0.41
N GLU A 118 1.17 -2.55 0.51
CA GLU A 118 -0.15 -1.96 0.69
C GLU A 118 -1.15 -2.44 -0.36
N LYS A 119 -0.74 -2.44 -1.64
CA LYS A 119 -1.56 -2.96 -2.74
C LYS A 119 -1.77 -4.48 -2.65
N ILE A 120 -0.76 -5.25 -2.26
CA ILE A 120 -0.94 -6.71 -2.13
C ILE A 120 -1.93 -7.03 -1.00
N VAL A 121 -1.84 -6.33 0.13
CA VAL A 121 -2.78 -6.46 1.25
C VAL A 121 -4.20 -6.18 0.78
N SER A 122 -4.43 -5.04 0.10
CA SER A 122 -5.77 -4.64 -0.33
C SER A 122 -6.41 -5.65 -1.30
N PHE A 123 -5.63 -6.18 -2.25
CA PHE A 123 -6.08 -7.25 -3.15
C PHE A 123 -6.41 -8.54 -2.39
N THR A 124 -5.57 -8.92 -1.43
CA THR A 124 -5.76 -10.15 -0.64
C THR A 124 -6.98 -10.05 0.28
N GLU A 125 -7.23 -8.88 0.87
CA GLU A 125 -8.43 -8.62 1.68
C GLU A 125 -9.70 -8.65 0.82
N LEU A 126 -9.68 -8.03 -0.36
CA LEU A 126 -10.80 -8.06 -1.29
C LEU A 126 -11.07 -9.47 -1.82
N ASP A 127 -10.04 -10.25 -2.16
CA ASP A 127 -10.18 -11.65 -2.58
C ASP A 127 -10.85 -12.49 -1.47
N LYS A 128 -10.43 -12.31 -0.21
CA LYS A 128 -11.03 -12.97 0.95
C LYS A 128 -12.50 -12.57 1.14
N GLU A 129 -12.83 -11.30 0.97
CA GLU A 129 -14.19 -10.77 1.05
C GLU A 129 -15.07 -11.38 -0.05
N LEU A 130 -14.63 -11.31 -1.32
CA LEU A 130 -15.35 -11.88 -2.47
C LEU A 130 -15.52 -13.39 -2.35
N SER A 131 -14.50 -14.10 -1.88
CA SER A 131 -14.59 -15.54 -1.56
C SER A 131 -15.68 -15.82 -0.52
N GLY A 132 -15.79 -14.98 0.51
CA GLY A 132 -16.84 -15.07 1.53
C GLY A 132 -18.23 -14.83 0.95
N GLU A 133 -18.37 -13.81 0.10
CA GLU A 133 -19.62 -13.51 -0.60
C GLU A 133 -20.04 -14.63 -1.55
N ILE A 134 -19.11 -15.19 -2.33
CA ILE A 134 -19.38 -16.34 -3.22
C ILE A 134 -19.90 -17.54 -2.43
N ARG A 135 -19.27 -17.88 -1.30
CA ARG A 135 -19.74 -18.97 -0.43
C ARG A 135 -21.14 -18.69 0.12
N MET A 136 -21.37 -17.49 0.63
CA MET A 136 -22.67 -17.09 1.17
C MET A 136 -23.77 -17.14 0.11
N VAL A 137 -23.49 -16.64 -1.10
CA VAL A 137 -24.41 -16.70 -2.23
C VAL A 137 -24.70 -18.14 -2.62
N SER A 138 -23.67 -18.97 -2.76
CA SER A 138 -23.82 -20.40 -3.08
C SER A 138 -24.72 -21.11 -2.06
N ASP A 139 -24.47 -20.90 -0.77
CA ASP A 139 -25.26 -21.49 0.31
C ASP A 139 -26.72 -21.03 0.28
N ASN A 140 -26.96 -19.73 0.05
CA ASN A 140 -28.30 -19.17 0.01
C ASN A 140 -29.08 -19.61 -1.24
N LEU A 141 -28.42 -19.62 -2.41
CA LEU A 141 -29.04 -20.06 -3.65
C LEU A 141 -29.36 -21.56 -3.62
N SER A 142 -28.52 -22.39 -2.99
CA SER A 142 -28.79 -23.84 -2.85
C SER A 142 -30.07 -24.15 -2.06
N LYS A 143 -30.46 -23.26 -1.14
CA LYS A 143 -31.66 -23.36 -0.32
C LYS A 143 -32.88 -22.66 -0.94
N THR A 144 -32.66 -21.91 -2.01
CA THR A 144 -33.71 -21.14 -2.70
C THR A 144 -34.37 -22.02 -3.75
N LYS A 145 -35.71 -21.95 -3.87
CA LYS A 145 -36.42 -22.66 -4.92
C LYS A 145 -36.01 -22.11 -6.29
N GLN A 146 -35.91 -22.99 -7.29
CA GLN A 146 -35.38 -22.66 -8.62
C GLN A 146 -36.12 -21.51 -9.34
N ASN A 147 -37.38 -21.26 -9.00
CA ASN A 147 -38.21 -20.20 -9.59
C ASN A 147 -38.54 -19.06 -8.61
N ASP A 148 -37.86 -18.99 -7.45
CA ASP A 148 -38.03 -17.89 -6.50
C ASP A 148 -37.10 -16.71 -6.85
N PHE A 149 -37.45 -16.02 -7.93
CA PHE A 149 -36.66 -14.91 -8.46
C PHE A 149 -36.57 -13.72 -7.49
N ILE A 150 -37.57 -13.54 -6.61
CA ILE A 150 -37.57 -12.48 -5.60
C ILE A 150 -36.49 -12.77 -4.55
N ALA A 151 -36.40 -14.02 -4.07
CA ALA A 151 -35.34 -14.42 -3.17
C ALA A 151 -33.95 -14.29 -3.82
N MET A 152 -33.80 -14.71 -5.09
CA MET A 152 -32.56 -14.55 -5.84
C MET A 152 -32.14 -13.08 -5.98
N GLU A 153 -33.06 -12.20 -6.38
CA GLU A 153 -32.78 -10.76 -6.49
C GLU A 153 -32.38 -10.16 -5.13
N LYS A 154 -33.04 -10.57 -4.05
CA LYS A 154 -32.71 -10.14 -2.68
C LYS A 154 -31.31 -10.57 -2.25
N ILE A 155 -30.89 -11.80 -2.58
CA ILE A 155 -29.55 -12.30 -2.28
C ILE A 155 -28.50 -11.43 -2.97
N TRP A 156 -28.62 -11.26 -4.30
CA TRP A 156 -27.65 -10.49 -5.09
C TRP A 156 -27.62 -9.00 -4.74
N THR A 157 -28.78 -8.40 -4.46
CA THR A 157 -28.87 -7.01 -3.97
C THR A 157 -28.18 -6.86 -2.61
N GLY A 158 -28.28 -7.88 -1.75
CA GLY A 158 -27.59 -7.91 -0.46
C GLY A 158 -26.06 -7.88 -0.62
N VAL A 159 -25.52 -8.67 -1.56
CA VAL A 159 -24.09 -8.67 -1.89
C VAL A 159 -23.65 -7.30 -2.39
N LYS A 160 -24.40 -6.72 -3.34
CA LYS A 160 -24.11 -5.39 -3.90
C LYS A 160 -23.96 -4.33 -2.81
N LYS A 161 -24.93 -4.27 -1.88
CA LYS A 161 -24.91 -3.29 -0.77
C LYS A 161 -23.71 -3.46 0.17
N ARG A 162 -23.30 -4.70 0.47
CA ARG A 162 -22.13 -4.96 1.31
C ARG A 162 -20.85 -4.48 0.64
N LEU A 163 -20.71 -4.71 -0.66
CA LEU A 163 -19.56 -4.23 -1.43
C LEU A 163 -19.55 -2.70 -1.58
N GLU A 164 -20.72 -2.06 -1.68
CA GLU A 164 -20.85 -0.58 -1.75
C GLU A 164 -20.48 0.12 -0.43
N SER A 165 -20.60 -0.56 0.71
CA SER A 165 -20.44 0.07 2.02
C SER A 165 -19.00 0.44 2.41
N ARG A 166 -18.02 0.15 1.56
CA ARG A 166 -16.59 0.31 1.86
C ARG A 166 -15.89 1.18 0.82
N GLU A 167 -14.95 2.01 1.28
CA GLU A 167 -14.24 3.02 0.46
C GLU A 167 -12.90 2.53 -0.11
N ASP A 168 -12.37 1.39 0.32
CA ASP A 168 -11.13 0.81 -0.19
C ASP A 168 -11.30 0.20 -1.58
N GLU A 169 -10.24 0.23 -2.41
CA GLU A 169 -10.19 -0.43 -3.73
C GLU A 169 -11.39 -0.11 -4.66
N VAL A 170 -11.73 1.19 -4.73
CA VAL A 170 -12.89 1.73 -5.46
C VAL A 170 -13.07 1.15 -6.86
N ASP A 171 -11.98 1.00 -7.63
CA ASP A 171 -12.06 0.52 -9.01
C ASP A 171 -12.35 -0.98 -9.10
N LEU A 172 -11.75 -1.79 -8.22
CA LEU A 172 -12.03 -3.22 -8.14
C LEU A 172 -13.45 -3.48 -7.62
N ARG A 173 -13.89 -2.72 -6.61
CA ARG A 173 -15.27 -2.78 -6.11
C ARG A 173 -16.27 -2.36 -7.19
N LYS A 174 -15.98 -1.33 -7.99
CA LYS A 174 -16.79 -0.96 -9.17
C LYS A 174 -16.88 -2.08 -10.19
N LEU A 175 -15.76 -2.77 -10.47
CA LEU A 175 -15.76 -3.91 -11.39
C LEU A 175 -16.63 -5.06 -10.84
N ALA A 176 -16.50 -5.37 -9.55
CA ALA A 176 -17.32 -6.36 -8.87
C ALA A 176 -18.82 -6.00 -8.97
N MET A 177 -19.19 -4.76 -8.63
CA MET A 177 -20.57 -4.29 -8.73
C MET A 177 -21.15 -4.39 -10.14
N LYS A 178 -20.38 -4.07 -11.18
CA LYS A 178 -20.81 -4.24 -12.58
C LYS A 178 -21.15 -5.69 -12.91
N ARG A 179 -20.37 -6.66 -12.39
CA ARG A 179 -20.65 -8.09 -12.59
C ARG A 179 -21.93 -8.51 -11.85
N ILE A 180 -22.17 -7.98 -10.64
CA ILE A 180 -23.43 -8.21 -9.91
C ILE A 180 -24.63 -7.58 -10.63
N ASP A 181 -24.47 -6.40 -11.22
CA ASP A 181 -25.54 -5.75 -11.98
C ASP A 181 -25.97 -6.57 -13.19
N ALA A 182 -25.03 -7.21 -13.88
CA ALA A 182 -25.33 -8.15 -14.96
C ALA A 182 -26.12 -9.36 -14.45
N ILE A 183 -25.79 -9.87 -13.26
CA ILE A 183 -26.54 -10.98 -12.63
C ILE A 183 -27.96 -10.54 -12.26
N LEU A 184 -28.12 -9.38 -11.62
CA LEU A 184 -29.42 -8.83 -11.27
C LEU A 184 -30.31 -8.61 -12.50
N LEU A 185 -29.73 -8.12 -13.60
CA LEU A 185 -30.44 -7.98 -14.87
C LEU A 185 -30.91 -9.35 -15.38
N ALA A 186 -30.06 -10.36 -15.39
CA ALA A 186 -30.41 -11.70 -15.83
C ALA A 186 -31.49 -12.36 -14.95
N VAL A 187 -31.49 -12.13 -13.63
CA VAL A 187 -32.56 -12.58 -12.72
C VAL A 187 -33.90 -11.93 -13.06
N ARG A 188 -33.90 -10.64 -13.41
CA ARG A 188 -35.13 -9.94 -13.84
C ARG A 188 -35.65 -10.46 -15.19
N ASP A 189 -34.75 -10.74 -16.13
CA ASP A 189 -35.10 -11.34 -17.42
C ASP A 189 -35.71 -12.74 -17.22
N LEU A 190 -35.11 -13.57 -16.34
CA LEU A 190 -35.65 -14.88 -15.96
C LEU A 190 -37.05 -14.78 -15.35
N LYS A 191 -37.26 -13.83 -14.43
CA LYS A 191 -38.57 -13.56 -13.84
C LYS A 191 -39.60 -13.20 -14.92
N SER A 192 -39.26 -12.25 -15.79
CA SER A 192 -40.17 -11.78 -16.84
C SER A 192 -40.54 -12.88 -17.83
N ALA A 193 -39.57 -13.69 -18.25
CA ALA A 193 -39.80 -14.81 -19.15
C ALA A 193 -40.68 -15.90 -18.51
N ASN A 194 -40.45 -16.20 -17.23
CA ASN A 194 -41.26 -17.15 -16.47
C ASN A 194 -42.71 -16.66 -16.28
N GLU A 195 -42.91 -15.38 -15.97
CA GLU A 195 -44.25 -14.77 -15.86
C GLU A 195 -45.02 -14.81 -17.18
N LYS A 196 -44.32 -14.60 -18.32
CA LYS A 196 -44.88 -14.68 -19.67
C LYS A 196 -45.05 -16.11 -20.19
N LYS A 197 -44.52 -17.11 -19.48
CA LYS A 197 -44.41 -18.51 -19.92
C LYS A 197 -43.70 -18.66 -21.27
N ASP A 198 -42.75 -17.78 -21.56
CA ASP A 198 -41.95 -17.79 -22.79
C ASP A 198 -40.71 -18.65 -22.56
N SER A 199 -40.74 -19.90 -23.03
CA SER A 199 -39.66 -20.87 -22.82
C SER A 199 -38.36 -20.47 -23.52
N ASP A 200 -38.45 -19.79 -24.65
CA ASP A 200 -37.29 -19.43 -25.47
C ASP A 200 -36.57 -18.26 -24.80
N GLN A 201 -37.30 -17.22 -24.38
CA GLN A 201 -36.74 -16.13 -23.58
C GLN A 201 -36.20 -16.63 -22.24
N PHE A 202 -36.86 -17.61 -21.61
CA PHE A 202 -36.40 -18.17 -20.35
C PHE A 202 -35.05 -18.88 -20.51
N THR A 203 -34.90 -19.65 -21.59
CA THR A 203 -33.64 -20.34 -21.92
C THR A 203 -32.51 -19.34 -22.15
N VAL A 204 -32.76 -18.30 -22.95
CA VAL A 204 -31.78 -17.23 -23.20
C VAL A 204 -31.38 -16.50 -21.91
N ALA A 205 -32.35 -16.17 -21.05
CA ALA A 205 -32.09 -15.49 -19.78
C ALA A 205 -31.29 -16.37 -18.81
N ARG A 206 -31.56 -17.69 -18.77
CA ARG A 206 -30.81 -18.67 -17.98
C ARG A 206 -29.36 -18.77 -18.44
N ASP A 207 -29.13 -18.78 -19.74
CA ASP A 207 -27.78 -18.85 -20.29
C ASP A 207 -27.00 -17.56 -19.97
N LYS A 208 -27.64 -16.38 -20.10
CA LYS A 208 -27.06 -15.10 -19.65
C LYS A 208 -26.75 -15.09 -18.15
N PHE A 209 -27.65 -15.60 -17.31
CA PHE A 209 -27.44 -15.72 -15.87
C PHE A 209 -26.22 -16.59 -15.55
N THR A 210 -26.08 -17.72 -16.24
CA THR A 210 -24.93 -18.62 -16.11
C THR A 210 -23.63 -17.93 -16.50
N VAL A 211 -23.61 -17.21 -17.62
CA VAL A 211 -22.45 -16.42 -18.06
C VAL A 211 -22.09 -15.35 -17.02
N ALA A 212 -23.07 -14.66 -16.47
CA ALA A 212 -22.85 -13.62 -15.48
C ALA A 212 -22.29 -14.17 -14.15
N ILE A 213 -22.77 -15.33 -13.68
CA ILE A 213 -22.20 -16.03 -12.52
C ILE A 213 -20.76 -16.48 -12.79
N ASN A 214 -20.50 -17.07 -13.95
CA ASN A 214 -19.14 -17.49 -14.30
C ASN A 214 -18.18 -16.30 -14.38
N ALA A 215 -18.63 -15.16 -14.90
CA ALA A 215 -17.87 -13.93 -14.88
C ALA A 215 -17.60 -13.46 -13.44
N TRP A 216 -18.61 -13.49 -12.56
CA TRP A 216 -18.41 -13.14 -11.14
C TRP A 216 -17.36 -14.03 -10.45
N ILE A 217 -17.46 -15.35 -10.62
CA ILE A 217 -16.46 -16.30 -10.08
C ILE A 217 -15.08 -16.06 -10.71
N GLY A 218 -15.04 -15.78 -12.01
CA GLY A 218 -13.80 -15.45 -12.72
C GLY A 218 -13.06 -14.25 -12.15
N LEU A 219 -13.78 -13.26 -11.59
CA LEU A 219 -13.17 -12.09 -10.96
C LEU A 219 -12.26 -12.48 -9.78
N GLN A 220 -12.66 -13.49 -9.01
CA GLN A 220 -11.86 -14.00 -7.90
C GLN A 220 -10.52 -14.55 -8.39
N ASN A 221 -10.54 -15.33 -9.47
CA ASN A 221 -9.33 -15.87 -10.09
C ASN A 221 -8.43 -14.76 -10.63
N GLU A 222 -9.01 -13.75 -11.29
CA GLU A 222 -8.29 -12.56 -11.79
C GLU A 222 -7.58 -11.82 -10.64
N LEU A 223 -8.26 -11.61 -9.51
CA LEU A 223 -7.68 -10.96 -8.34
C LEU A 223 -6.57 -11.77 -7.68
N THR A 224 -6.77 -13.09 -7.54
CA THR A 224 -5.76 -14.00 -7.01
C THR A 224 -4.50 -13.98 -7.90
N GLN A 225 -4.68 -14.03 -9.22
CA GLN A 225 -3.58 -13.99 -10.18
C GLN A 225 -2.83 -12.65 -10.15
N GLU A 226 -3.56 -11.53 -10.12
CA GLU A 226 -2.96 -10.20 -10.06
C GLU A 226 -2.19 -9.97 -8.75
N SER A 227 -2.71 -10.46 -7.61
CA SER A 227 -2.00 -10.45 -6.33
C SER A 227 -0.69 -11.24 -6.42
N GLN A 228 -0.72 -12.45 -7.00
CA GLN A 228 0.48 -13.28 -7.16
C GLN A 228 1.53 -12.61 -8.07
N ILE A 229 1.11 -12.02 -9.19
CA ILE A 229 2.01 -11.29 -10.09
C ILE A 229 2.69 -10.13 -9.35
N ARG A 230 1.96 -9.41 -8.49
CA ARG A 230 2.51 -8.31 -7.70
C ARG A 230 3.49 -8.79 -6.64
N ILE A 231 3.20 -9.92 -5.98
CA ILE A 231 4.13 -10.58 -5.07
C ILE A 231 5.41 -10.98 -5.80
N ASP A 232 5.29 -11.62 -6.96
CA ASP A 232 6.45 -12.06 -7.75
C ASP A 232 7.28 -10.86 -8.21
N ASN A 233 6.64 -9.76 -8.63
CA ASN A 233 7.33 -8.53 -9.00
C ASN A 233 8.01 -7.88 -7.80
N LEU A 234 7.35 -7.85 -6.63
CA LEU A 234 7.94 -7.35 -5.39
C LEU A 234 9.19 -8.15 -5.01
N LEU A 235 9.13 -9.48 -5.11
CA LEU A 235 10.27 -10.35 -4.84
C LEU A 235 11.43 -10.17 -5.84
N ARG A 236 11.15 -9.77 -7.09
CA ARG A 236 12.19 -9.45 -8.09
C ARG A 236 12.89 -8.11 -7.85
N GLU A 237 12.28 -7.21 -7.09
CA GLU A 237 12.88 -5.90 -6.79
C GLU A 237 13.96 -5.96 -5.69
N PHE A 238 14.04 -7.08 -4.96
CA PHE A 238 15.09 -7.37 -3.99
C PHE A 238 16.29 -8.04 -4.66
#